data_AF-A0A529HI87-F1
#
_entry.id   AF-A0A529HI87-F1
#
_cell.length_a   1.000
_cell.length_b   1.000
_cell.length_c   1.000
_cell.angle_alpha   90.00
_cell.angle_beta   90.00
_cell.angle_gamma   90.00
#
_symmetry.space_group_name_H-M   'P 1'
#
loop_
_entity.id
_entity.type
_entity.pdbx_description
1 polymer ?
#
loop_
_entity_poly.entity_id
_entity_poly.type
_entity_poly.pdbx_seq_one_letter_code
_entity_poly.pdbx_strand_id
1 'polypeptide(L)'
;EPRRKRGTERTSNRGPSAIPQLPTRRVTNPYPPMALLSADQIEAIHEASMHILENFGIEVMSPRALTLFEKAGAAVDHASMNVRIDRGMVAGALKTTRSAYTLTPRNPAHAIHLGGNTINFTLVAGPPNVHDMERGRRAGNLRDYQDLVRLAQHFNCVHMLGNQVCAPIELPANSRHLDT
;
A
#
# COMPACT_ATOMS: atom_id res chain seq x y z
N GLU A 1 44.83 -21.41 -10.93
CA GLU A 1 43.41 -21.15 -11.25
C GLU A 1 43.00 -19.78 -10.68
N PRO A 2 42.89 -18.70 -11.48
CA PRO A 2 42.65 -17.39 -10.92
C PRO A 2 41.16 -17.10 -10.79
N ARG A 3 40.77 -16.91 -9.53
CA ARG A 3 39.53 -16.37 -8.97
C ARG A 3 38.89 -15.28 -9.85
N ARG A 4 37.74 -15.60 -10.47
CA ARG A 4 36.90 -14.71 -11.27
C ARG A 4 36.41 -13.53 -10.42
N LYS A 5 37.09 -12.38 -10.51
CA LYS A 5 36.60 -11.10 -10.01
C LYS A 5 35.30 -10.76 -10.75
N ARG A 6 34.15 -10.79 -10.06
CA ARG A 6 32.92 -10.11 -10.51
C ARG A 6 33.15 -8.60 -10.39
N GLY A 7 33.86 -8.05 -11.37
CA GLY A 7 34.06 -6.62 -11.52
C GLY A 7 32.83 -6.01 -12.17
N THR A 8 32.06 -5.27 -11.37
CA THR A 8 31.53 -3.95 -11.74
C THR A 8 31.07 -3.75 -13.18
N GLU A 9 29.89 -4.27 -13.54
CA GLU A 9 29.03 -3.58 -14.50
C GLU A 9 28.30 -2.43 -13.77
N ARG A 10 29.08 -1.41 -13.35
CA ARG A 10 28.53 -0.06 -13.28
C ARG A 10 28.56 0.45 -14.70
N THR A 11 27.61 -0.02 -15.51
CA THR A 11 27.28 0.64 -16.77
C THR A 11 27.02 2.10 -16.41
N SER A 12 27.94 2.96 -16.82
CA SER A 12 27.83 4.40 -16.74
C SER A 12 26.67 4.82 -17.63
N ASN A 13 25.46 4.73 -17.07
CA ASN A 13 24.26 5.24 -17.71
C ASN A 13 24.32 6.77 -17.57
N ARG A 14 25.15 7.41 -18.41
CA ARG A 14 25.16 8.86 -18.61
C ARG A 14 23.94 9.23 -19.46
N GLY A 15 22.75 8.98 -18.91
CA GLY A 15 21.53 9.64 -19.34
C GLY A 15 21.52 11.08 -18.83
N PRO A 16 20.57 11.92 -19.28
CA PRO A 16 20.53 13.35 -19.01
C PRO A 16 20.21 13.75 -17.56
N SER A 17 20.02 12.80 -16.62
CA SER A 17 19.67 13.12 -15.24
C SER A 17 20.90 13.39 -14.38
N ALA A 18 20.83 14.45 -13.56
CA ALA A 18 21.88 14.83 -12.62
C ALA A 18 22.19 13.73 -11.59
N ILE A 19 21.24 12.83 -11.33
CA ILE A 19 21.39 11.67 -10.45
C ILE A 19 21.27 10.41 -11.31
N PRO A 20 22.32 9.56 -11.43
CA PRO A 20 22.26 8.30 -12.16
C PRO A 20 21.24 7.33 -11.53
N GLN A 21 20.41 6.70 -12.37
CA GLN A 21 19.40 5.73 -11.95
C GLN A 21 19.55 4.41 -12.70
N LEU A 22 19.09 3.32 -12.09
CA LEU A 22 18.98 2.03 -12.75
C LEU A 22 17.94 2.09 -13.88
N PRO A 23 17.94 1.18 -14.87
CA PRO A 23 16.85 1.10 -15.83
C PRO A 23 15.51 0.83 -15.15
N THR A 24 14.47 1.54 -15.57
CA THR A 24 13.10 1.30 -15.10
C THR A 24 12.67 -0.11 -15.47
N ARG A 25 12.17 -0.86 -14.47
CA ARG A 25 11.67 -2.22 -14.67
C ARG A 25 10.65 -2.58 -13.59
N ARG A 26 9.77 -3.53 -13.89
CA ARG A 26 8.96 -4.17 -12.86
C ARG A 26 9.89 -4.95 -11.91
N VAL A 27 9.85 -4.61 -10.63
CA VAL A 27 10.62 -5.31 -9.61
C VAL A 27 9.84 -6.55 -9.19
N THR A 28 10.50 -7.71 -9.23
CA THR A 28 9.93 -8.99 -8.82
C THR A 28 10.86 -9.67 -7.83
N ASN A 29 10.30 -10.28 -6.78
CA ASN A 29 11.06 -11.15 -5.90
C ASN A 29 11.39 -12.46 -6.64
N PRO A 30 12.66 -12.80 -6.89
CA PRO A 30 13.01 -14.04 -7.57
C PRO A 30 12.89 -15.27 -6.66
N TYR A 31 12.78 -15.07 -5.34
CA TYR A 31 12.69 -16.14 -4.36
C TYR A 31 11.24 -16.48 -4.03
N PRO A 32 10.93 -17.74 -3.70
CA PRO A 32 9.64 -18.09 -3.12
C PRO A 32 9.44 -17.33 -1.79
N PRO A 33 8.18 -17.05 -1.40
CA PRO A 33 7.89 -16.49 -0.09
C PRO A 33 8.52 -17.35 1.02
N MET A 34 9.07 -16.69 2.04
CA MET A 34 9.63 -17.38 3.19
C MET A 34 8.50 -18.03 3.99
N ALA A 35 8.45 -19.35 4.01
CA ALA A 35 7.47 -20.12 4.77
C ALA A 35 7.89 -20.24 6.24
N LEU A 36 7.66 -19.18 7.02
CA LEU A 36 7.97 -19.15 8.45
C LEU A 36 7.03 -20.01 9.31
N LEU A 37 5.81 -20.25 8.81
CA LEU A 37 4.77 -21.02 9.49
C LEU A 37 4.49 -22.32 8.71
N SER A 38 4.19 -23.40 9.44
CA SER A 38 3.69 -24.64 8.84
C SER A 38 2.26 -24.47 8.31
N ALA A 39 1.80 -25.42 7.48
CA ALA A 39 0.43 -25.41 6.97
C ALA A 39 -0.61 -25.44 8.11
N ASP A 40 -0.40 -26.29 9.12
CA ASP A 40 -1.29 -26.39 10.29
C ASP A 40 -1.33 -25.09 11.10
N GLN A 41 -0.21 -24.36 11.19
CA GLN A 41 -0.17 -23.06 11.87
C GLN A 41 -0.94 -21.99 11.10
N ILE A 42 -0.86 -21.99 9.76
CA ILE A 42 -1.66 -21.09 8.92
C ILE A 42 -3.14 -21.40 9.07
N GLU A 43 -3.51 -22.68 9.06
CA GLU A 43 -4.90 -23.13 9.24
C GLU A 43 -5.44 -22.73 10.63
N ALA A 44 -4.63 -22.90 11.68
CA ALA A 44 -5.00 -22.46 13.02
C ALA A 44 -5.27 -20.95 13.10
N ILE A 45 -4.48 -20.12 12.41
CA ILE A 45 -4.73 -18.67 12.31
C ILE A 45 -6.02 -18.37 11.54
N HIS A 46 -6.28 -19.13 10.47
CA HIS A 46 -7.50 -18.98 9.68
C HIS A 46 -8.75 -19.28 10.53
N GLU A 47 -8.78 -20.44 11.20
CA GLU A 47 -9.90 -20.84 12.05
C GLU A 47 -10.11 -19.90 13.25
N ALA A 48 -9.01 -19.43 13.87
CA ALA A 48 -9.11 -18.42 14.93
C ALA A 48 -9.69 -17.10 14.41
N SER A 49 -9.30 -16.67 13.21
CA SER A 49 -9.85 -15.47 12.57
C SER A 49 -11.34 -15.62 12.27
N MET A 50 -11.78 -16.79 11.78
CA MET A 50 -13.20 -17.07 11.53
C MET A 50 -13.99 -17.09 12.84
N HIS A 51 -13.47 -17.74 13.87
CA HIS A 51 -14.09 -17.73 15.20
C HIS A 51 -14.29 -16.30 15.73
N ILE A 52 -13.30 -15.41 15.53
CA ILE A 52 -13.41 -14.01 15.92
C ILE A 52 -14.54 -13.31 15.17
N LEU A 53 -14.57 -13.40 13.85
CA LEU A 53 -15.57 -12.75 13.02
C LEU A 53 -16.99 -13.26 13.30
N GLU A 54 -17.14 -14.56 13.58
CA GLU A 54 -18.43 -15.20 13.81
C GLU A 54 -19.00 -14.94 15.20
N ASN A 55 -18.15 -14.96 16.24
CA ASN A 55 -18.61 -14.98 17.63
C ASN A 55 -18.43 -13.63 18.35
N PHE A 56 -17.38 -12.88 18.03
CA PHE A 56 -17.11 -11.57 18.62
C PHE A 56 -17.48 -10.41 17.67
N GLY A 57 -17.27 -10.61 16.37
CA GLY A 57 -17.54 -9.62 15.34
C GLY A 57 -16.55 -8.45 15.32
N ILE A 58 -16.89 -7.42 14.56
CA ILE A 58 -16.13 -6.17 14.43
C ILE A 58 -17.05 -4.97 14.62
N GLU A 59 -16.55 -3.91 15.26
CA GLU A 59 -17.29 -2.65 15.38
C GLU A 59 -17.21 -1.86 14.06
N VAL A 60 -18.37 -1.43 13.55
CA VAL A 60 -18.52 -0.69 12.29
C VAL A 60 -19.34 0.56 12.54
N MET A 61 -18.66 1.69 12.74
CA MET A 61 -19.27 2.97 13.14
C MET A 61 -19.99 3.71 11.99
N SER A 62 -20.20 3.06 10.84
CA SER A 62 -20.87 3.66 9.68
C SER A 62 -22.26 3.04 9.51
N PRO A 63 -23.36 3.79 9.72
CA PRO A 63 -24.72 3.28 9.54
C PRO A 63 -24.97 2.70 8.13
N ARG A 64 -24.35 3.31 7.12
CA ARG A 64 -24.40 2.82 5.73
C ARG A 64 -23.71 1.46 5.61
N ALA A 65 -22.55 1.27 6.23
CA ALA A 65 -21.84 -0.01 6.18
C ALA A 65 -22.60 -1.10 6.94
N LEU A 66 -23.17 -0.79 8.11
CA LEU A 66 -24.05 -1.70 8.87
C LEU A 66 -25.19 -2.21 7.98
N THR A 67 -25.86 -1.30 7.27
CA THR A 67 -26.94 -1.67 6.33
C THR A 67 -26.46 -2.59 5.21
N LEU A 68 -25.24 -2.40 4.70
CA LEU A 68 -24.67 -3.26 3.65
C LEU A 68 -24.36 -4.66 4.16
N PHE A 69 -23.80 -4.76 5.38
CA PHE A 69 -23.52 -6.04 6.02
C PHE A 69 -24.81 -6.82 6.31
N GLU A 70 -25.82 -6.15 6.86
CA GLU A 70 -27.14 -6.75 7.13
C GLU A 70 -27.78 -7.27 5.84
N LYS A 71 -27.75 -6.48 4.76
CA LYS A 71 -28.24 -6.90 3.43
C LYS A 71 -27.47 -8.09 2.85
N ALA A 72 -26.18 -8.21 3.16
CA ALA A 72 -25.37 -9.35 2.75
C ALA A 72 -25.65 -10.61 3.60
N GLY A 73 -26.42 -10.49 4.70
CA GLY A 73 -26.79 -11.58 5.59
C GLY A 73 -25.96 -11.67 6.87
N ALA A 74 -25.17 -10.63 7.20
CA ALA A 74 -24.40 -10.61 8.44
C ALA A 74 -25.33 -10.29 9.62
N ALA A 75 -25.00 -10.79 10.81
CA ALA A 75 -25.72 -10.45 12.02
C ALA A 75 -25.23 -9.09 12.53
N VAL A 76 -26.11 -8.10 12.54
CA VAL A 76 -25.79 -6.71 12.90
C VAL A 76 -26.52 -6.31 14.18
N ASP A 77 -25.77 -5.88 15.18
CA ASP A 77 -26.31 -5.18 16.34
C ASP A 77 -26.12 -3.67 16.15
N HIS A 78 -27.21 -2.98 15.83
CA HIS A 78 -27.19 -1.53 15.61
C HIS A 78 -26.97 -0.72 16.89
N ALA A 79 -27.25 -1.27 18.08
CA ALA A 79 -27.05 -0.58 19.35
C ALA A 79 -25.57 -0.53 19.73
N SER A 80 -24.86 -1.65 19.56
CA SER A 80 -23.41 -1.74 19.81
C SER A 80 -22.56 -1.45 18.57
N MET A 81 -23.18 -1.23 17.40
CA MET A 81 -22.52 -1.11 16.09
C MET A 81 -21.62 -2.31 15.75
N ASN A 82 -21.93 -3.50 16.28
CA ASN A 82 -21.16 -4.71 16.10
C ASN A 82 -21.72 -5.55 14.94
N VAL A 83 -20.81 -6.03 14.07
CA VAL A 83 -21.13 -6.89 12.92
C VAL A 83 -20.44 -8.24 13.10
N ARG A 84 -21.23 -9.32 13.16
CA ARG A 84 -20.73 -10.70 13.11
C ARG A 84 -20.90 -11.29 11.72
N ILE A 85 -19.83 -11.86 11.18
CA ILE A 85 -19.72 -12.31 9.79
C ILE A 85 -19.48 -13.81 9.78
N ASP A 86 -20.36 -14.55 9.10
CA ASP A 86 -20.25 -16.00 8.91
C ASP A 86 -19.05 -16.38 8.01
N ARG A 87 -18.35 -17.49 8.31
CA ARG A 87 -17.20 -17.95 7.50
C ARG A 87 -17.58 -18.25 6.05
N GLY A 88 -18.80 -18.71 5.80
CA GLY A 88 -19.32 -18.94 4.45
C GLY A 88 -19.45 -17.63 3.66
N MET A 89 -19.82 -16.53 4.34
CA MET A 89 -19.82 -15.20 3.75
C MET A 89 -18.40 -14.74 3.40
N VAL A 90 -17.44 -14.92 4.31
CA VAL A 90 -16.03 -14.59 4.05
C VAL A 90 -15.50 -15.40 2.86
N ALA A 91 -15.70 -16.71 2.86
CA ALA A 91 -15.28 -17.59 1.77
C ALA A 91 -15.95 -17.24 0.44
N GLY A 92 -17.24 -16.89 0.47
CA GLY A 92 -17.98 -16.41 -0.69
C GLY A 92 -17.43 -15.10 -1.25
N ALA A 93 -17.16 -14.13 -0.38
CA ALA A 93 -16.58 -12.84 -0.76
C ALA A 93 -15.17 -13.00 -1.37
N LEU A 94 -14.32 -13.82 -0.75
CA LEU A 94 -12.95 -14.07 -1.25
C LEU A 94 -12.93 -14.64 -2.67
N LYS A 95 -13.89 -15.49 -3.04
CA LYS A 95 -14.01 -16.03 -4.42
C LYS A 95 -14.24 -14.95 -5.49
N THR A 96 -14.75 -13.77 -5.11
CA THR A 96 -14.98 -12.66 -6.03
C THR A 96 -13.72 -11.82 -6.29
N THR A 97 -12.65 -12.06 -5.52
CA THR A 97 -11.41 -11.30 -5.60
C THR A 97 -10.50 -11.79 -6.73
N ARG A 98 -9.58 -10.91 -7.18
CA ARG A 98 -8.56 -11.24 -8.18
C ARG A 98 -7.21 -11.38 -7.49
N SER A 99 -6.44 -12.39 -7.86
CA SER A 99 -5.07 -12.59 -7.34
C SER A 99 -4.07 -11.54 -7.84
N ALA A 100 -4.39 -10.88 -8.96
CA ALA A 100 -3.61 -9.78 -9.50
C ALA A 100 -4.47 -8.80 -10.31
N TYR A 101 -4.03 -7.54 -10.37
CA TYR A 101 -4.66 -6.48 -11.17
C TYR A 101 -3.65 -5.41 -11.56
N THR A 102 -4.01 -4.57 -12.53
CA THR A 102 -3.16 -3.47 -13.00
C THR A 102 -3.83 -2.14 -12.70
N LEU A 103 -3.14 -1.27 -11.96
CA LEU A 103 -3.53 0.13 -11.79
C LEU A 103 -2.99 0.92 -12.98
N THR A 104 -3.89 1.58 -13.71
CA THR A 104 -3.53 2.40 -14.87
C THR A 104 -3.54 3.87 -14.48
N PRO A 105 -2.38 4.54 -14.37
CA PRO A 105 -2.33 5.96 -14.06
C PRO A 105 -2.54 6.81 -15.33
N ARG A 106 -2.57 8.14 -15.15
CA ARG A 106 -2.72 9.11 -16.26
C ARG A 106 -1.71 8.90 -17.40
N ASN A 107 -0.48 8.49 -17.09
CA ASN A 107 0.50 8.07 -18.08
C ASN A 107 0.55 6.53 -18.13
N PRO A 108 -0.02 5.87 -19.15
CA PRO A 108 -0.07 4.40 -19.23
C PRO A 108 1.31 3.73 -19.20
N ALA A 109 2.40 4.44 -19.54
CA ALA A 109 3.77 3.92 -19.44
C ALA A 109 4.20 3.61 -17.98
N HIS A 110 3.47 4.12 -16.98
CA HIS A 110 3.68 3.85 -15.56
C HIS A 110 2.63 2.92 -14.97
N ALA A 111 1.99 2.07 -15.79
CA ALA A 111 1.05 1.07 -15.30
C ALA A 111 1.68 0.19 -14.22
N ILE A 112 0.95 0.00 -13.10
CA ILE A 112 1.45 -0.73 -11.94
C ILE A 112 0.74 -2.06 -11.79
N HIS A 113 1.51 -3.14 -11.77
CA HIS A 113 0.99 -4.47 -11.52
C HIS A 113 1.00 -4.77 -10.02
N LEU A 114 -0.16 -5.15 -9.47
CA LEU A 114 -0.33 -5.59 -8.09
C LEU A 114 -0.68 -7.08 -8.07
N GLY A 115 0.06 -7.85 -7.28
CA GLY A 115 -0.11 -9.30 -7.13
C GLY A 115 1.12 -10.12 -7.53
N GLY A 116 1.02 -11.43 -7.30
CA GLY A 116 2.11 -12.38 -7.53
C GLY A 116 3.36 -12.05 -6.70
N ASN A 117 4.52 -12.09 -7.35
CA ASN A 117 5.81 -11.75 -6.73
C ASN A 117 6.28 -10.31 -7.06
N THR A 118 5.39 -9.45 -7.56
CA THR A 118 5.74 -8.07 -7.90
C THR A 118 5.89 -7.23 -6.64
N ILE A 119 6.96 -6.45 -6.56
CA ILE A 119 7.23 -5.50 -5.48
C ILE A 119 7.01 -4.09 -6.00
N ASN A 120 6.14 -3.35 -5.33
CA ASN A 120 5.93 -1.93 -5.60
C ASN A 120 6.40 -1.09 -4.43
N PHE A 121 7.25 -0.11 -4.71
CA PHE A 121 7.71 0.85 -3.72
C PHE A 121 6.88 2.13 -3.84
N THR A 122 6.47 2.65 -2.68
CA THR A 122 5.74 3.91 -2.53
C THR A 122 6.47 4.79 -1.51
N LEU A 123 6.12 6.06 -1.46
CA LEU A 123 6.51 6.92 -0.36
C LEU A 123 5.77 6.56 0.94
N VAL A 124 6.33 7.03 2.06
CA VAL A 124 5.65 7.11 3.35
C VAL A 124 4.31 7.83 3.19
N ALA A 125 3.31 7.50 4.03
CA ALA A 125 2.02 8.18 4.03
C ALA A 125 1.57 8.47 5.46
N GLY A 126 1.07 9.69 5.70
CA GLY A 126 0.50 10.10 6.98
C GLY A 126 1.34 10.97 7.94
N PRO A 127 2.68 11.12 7.83
CA PRO A 127 3.42 12.01 8.73
C PRO A 127 2.89 13.46 8.72
N PRO A 128 2.60 14.05 9.89
CA PRO A 128 2.16 15.45 10.00
C PRO A 128 3.34 16.44 9.97
N ASN A 129 4.58 15.93 10.05
CA ASN A 129 5.79 16.74 10.09
C ASN A 129 6.76 16.28 9.01
N VAL A 130 7.58 17.21 8.54
CA VAL A 130 8.72 16.94 7.64
C VAL A 130 10.01 17.41 8.28
N HIS A 131 11.13 16.90 7.78
CA HIS A 131 12.46 17.31 8.16
C HIS A 131 13.37 17.32 6.94
N ASP A 132 14.12 18.40 6.76
CA ASP A 132 15.24 18.47 5.80
C ASP A 132 16.43 19.23 6.42
N MET A 133 17.57 19.19 5.75
CA MET A 133 18.82 19.79 6.24
C MET A 133 18.87 21.32 6.14
N GLU A 134 17.98 21.96 5.36
CA GLU A 134 18.00 23.40 5.12
C GLU A 134 17.06 24.16 6.07
N ARG A 135 15.89 23.59 6.35
CA ARG A 135 14.77 24.21 7.07
C ARG A 135 14.44 23.47 8.37
N GLY A 136 15.10 22.35 8.65
CA GLY A 136 14.88 21.56 9.88
C GLY A 136 13.50 20.90 9.97
N ARG A 137 13.12 20.49 11.18
CA ARG A 137 11.82 19.85 11.46
C ARG A 137 10.72 20.89 11.54
N ARG A 138 9.60 20.63 10.86
CA ARG A 138 8.43 21.52 10.82
C ARG A 138 7.13 20.76 10.57
N ALA A 139 6.01 21.42 10.81
CA ALA A 139 4.70 20.95 10.36
C ALA A 139 4.64 20.91 8.83
N GLY A 140 3.98 19.88 8.29
CA GLY A 140 3.79 19.72 6.85
C GLY A 140 2.96 20.86 6.24
N ASN A 141 3.38 21.33 5.08
CA ASN A 141 2.67 22.33 4.26
C ASN A 141 2.59 21.87 2.80
N LEU A 142 1.89 22.64 1.96
CA LEU A 142 1.67 22.25 0.56
C LEU A 142 2.98 22.22 -0.24
N ARG A 143 3.91 23.14 0.05
CA ARG A 143 5.24 23.14 -0.59
C ARG A 143 5.99 21.85 -0.31
N ASP A 144 5.96 21.39 0.94
CA ASP A 144 6.63 20.15 1.36
C ASP A 144 6.00 18.93 0.69
N TYR A 145 4.66 18.88 0.60
CA TYR A 145 3.96 17.87 -0.17
C TYR A 145 4.41 17.85 -1.64
N GLN A 146 4.44 19.00 -2.30
CA GLN A 146 4.88 19.13 -3.69
C GLN A 146 6.36 18.74 -3.88
N ASP A 147 7.25 19.14 -2.98
CA ASP A 147 8.68 18.80 -3.03
C ASP A 147 8.86 17.27 -2.94
N LEU A 148 8.10 16.59 -2.07
CA LEU A 148 8.12 15.13 -1.94
C LEU A 148 7.49 14.42 -3.16
N VAL A 149 6.43 14.97 -3.75
CA VAL A 149 5.84 14.46 -4.99
C VAL A 149 6.81 14.58 -6.16
N ARG A 150 7.50 15.72 -6.29
CA ARG A 150 8.57 15.90 -7.31
C ARG A 150 9.71 14.90 -7.09
N LEU A 151 10.08 14.64 -5.84
CA LEU A 151 11.10 13.64 -5.51
C LEU A 151 10.68 12.24 -5.93
N ALA A 152 9.44 11.83 -5.64
CA ALA A 152 8.87 10.57 -6.11
C ALA A 152 8.87 10.48 -7.64
N GLN A 153 8.47 11.55 -8.33
CA GLN A 153 8.45 11.58 -9.78
C GLN A 153 9.85 11.48 -10.39
N HIS A 154 10.87 12.02 -9.70
CA HIS A 154 12.25 11.96 -10.16
C HIS A 154 12.83 10.55 -10.08
N PHE A 155 12.61 9.83 -8.98
CA PHE A 155 13.22 8.54 -8.74
C PHE A 155 12.37 7.37 -9.27
N ASN A 156 12.90 6.64 -10.25
CA ASN A 156 12.21 5.51 -10.85
C ASN A 156 12.08 4.28 -9.96
N CYS A 157 12.72 4.28 -8.79
CA CYS A 157 12.49 3.29 -7.76
C CYS A 157 11.22 3.54 -6.96
N VAL A 158 10.57 4.71 -7.09
CA VAL A 158 9.26 4.99 -6.50
C VAL A 158 8.21 4.77 -7.59
N HIS A 159 7.42 3.72 -7.45
CA HIS A 159 6.52 3.28 -8.52
C HIS A 159 5.13 3.94 -8.42
N MET A 160 4.68 4.28 -7.21
CA MET A 160 3.40 4.93 -7.01
C MET A 160 3.44 5.90 -5.84
N LEU A 161 2.46 6.80 -5.82
CA LEU A 161 2.11 7.60 -4.66
C LEU A 161 0.82 7.01 -4.08
N GLY A 162 0.87 6.61 -2.82
CA GLY A 162 -0.29 6.17 -2.07
C GLY A 162 -1.09 7.37 -1.53
N ASN A 163 -1.47 7.30 -0.25
CA ASN A 163 -2.06 8.44 0.46
C ASN A 163 -1.05 9.60 0.63
N GLN A 164 -1.48 10.74 1.16
CA GLN A 164 -0.68 11.95 1.35
C GLN A 164 0.67 11.66 2.03
N VAL A 165 1.76 11.94 1.31
CA VAL A 165 3.14 11.74 1.81
C VAL A 165 3.45 12.60 3.03
N CYS A 166 2.84 13.78 3.08
CA CYS A 166 2.78 14.63 4.25
C CYS A 166 1.47 15.40 4.20
N ALA A 167 0.81 15.58 5.35
CA ALA A 167 -0.40 16.39 5.42
C ALA A 167 -0.05 17.89 5.33
N PRO A 168 -0.61 18.65 4.38
CA PRO A 168 -0.55 20.11 4.40
C PRO A 168 -1.48 20.61 5.51
N ILE A 169 -0.93 20.86 6.69
CA ILE A 169 -1.73 21.23 7.88
C ILE A 169 -2.26 22.67 7.77
N GLU A 170 -1.61 23.51 6.98
CA GLU A 170 -2.05 24.88 6.71
C GLU A 170 -3.33 24.98 5.87
N LEU A 171 -3.72 23.90 5.17
CA LEU A 171 -4.94 23.88 4.35
C LEU A 171 -6.14 23.42 5.18
N PRO A 172 -7.36 23.93 4.91
CA PRO A 172 -8.57 23.49 5.61
C PRO A 172 -8.78 21.97 5.48
N ALA A 173 -8.99 21.29 6.61
CA ALA A 173 -9.06 19.84 6.66
C ALA A 173 -10.18 19.25 5.77
N ASN A 174 -11.28 20.00 5.58
CA ASN A 174 -12.42 19.61 4.77
C ASN A 174 -12.20 19.74 3.25
N SER A 175 -11.16 20.47 2.80
CA SER A 175 -10.90 20.70 1.37
C SER A 175 -9.51 20.30 0.90
N ARG A 176 -8.52 20.12 1.80
CA ARG A 176 -7.12 19.83 1.44
C ARG A 176 -6.90 18.61 0.54
N HIS A 177 -7.86 17.68 0.49
CA HIS A 177 -7.83 16.51 -0.39
C HIS A 177 -8.07 16.86 -1.87
N LEU A 178 -8.50 18.08 -2.18
CA LEU A 178 -8.66 18.58 -3.56
C LEU A 178 -7.34 19.09 -4.13
N ASP A 179 -6.45 19.59 -3.27
CA ASP A 179 -5.14 20.14 -3.64
C ASP A 179 -4.01 19.11 -3.60
N THR A 180 -4.25 17.97 -2.94
CA THR A 180 -3.25 16.91 -2.71
C THR A 180 -3.47 15.70 -3.58
#